data_AF-A0AA51ENY7-F1
#
_entry.id   AF-A0AA51ENY7-F1
#
_cell.length_a   1.000
_cell.length_b   1.000
_cell.length_c   1.000
_cell.angle_alpha   90.00
_cell.angle_beta   90.00
_cell.angle_gamma   90.00
#
_symmetry.space_group_name_H-M   'P 1'
#
loop_
_entity.id
_entity.type
_entity.pdbx_description
1 polymer ?
#
loop_
_entity_poly.entity_id
_entity_poly.type
_entity_poly.pdbx_seq_one_letter_code
_entity_poly.pdbx_strand_id
1 'polypeptide(L)'
;TEHAIGNASKIKVVGATGAYTRDFEEMTKKLQNVENSLQSAKLGQSTVKELLFNISKLQDQLSGAEKKVKDSNDNLNAITSKISLGNVTLDALTLSINSLKTKTFDLGNNATKLQEANLEGALNLTREAKQRALKAADDAESVQTIISNTDRQIKNTDRLIEMQYNSFNNTQSENDKKLDDLQQQLSQLESQLPMINEKMCGQDSDTCDICGGAGCGKCGGISCDQGAITKAEQALDFANKTEHRIKEHELTAEEIFRSVSQIKQDTTAVRS
;
A
#
# COMPACT_ATOMS: atom_id res chain seq x y z
N THR A 1 -55.99 37.62 -21.24
CA THR A 1 -57.25 38.21 -20.70
C THR A 1 -57.82 39.27 -21.62
N GLU A 2 -57.02 40.16 -22.20
CA GLU A 2 -57.49 41.19 -23.15
C GLU A 2 -58.16 40.62 -24.42
N HIS A 3 -57.67 39.50 -24.97
CA HIS A 3 -58.27 38.85 -26.14
C HIS A 3 -59.70 38.30 -25.89
N ALA A 4 -59.98 37.82 -24.68
CA ALA A 4 -61.29 37.31 -24.30
C ALA A 4 -62.31 38.46 -24.16
N ILE A 5 -61.86 39.60 -23.63
CA ILE A 5 -62.68 40.82 -23.49
C ILE A 5 -63.01 41.40 -24.88
N GLY A 6 -62.04 41.42 -25.80
CA GLY A 6 -62.25 41.89 -27.18
C GLY A 6 -63.26 41.05 -27.97
N ASN A 7 -63.25 39.73 -27.80
CA ASN A 7 -64.21 38.83 -28.45
C ASN A 7 -65.61 38.91 -27.82
N ALA A 8 -65.71 39.01 -26.48
CA ALA A 8 -66.99 39.23 -25.80
C ALA A 8 -67.63 40.58 -26.20
N SER A 9 -66.82 41.62 -26.40
CA SER A 9 -67.26 42.93 -26.90
C SER A 9 -67.83 42.86 -28.32
N LYS A 10 -67.20 42.09 -29.23
CA LYS A 10 -67.72 41.88 -30.59
C LYS A 10 -69.06 41.13 -30.61
N ILE A 11 -69.28 40.18 -29.71
CA ILE A 11 -70.55 39.45 -29.62
C ILE A 11 -71.69 40.36 -29.17
N LYS A 12 -71.43 41.30 -28.24
CA LYS A 12 -72.42 42.29 -27.80
C LYS A 12 -72.88 43.21 -28.94
N VAL A 13 -72.04 43.45 -29.95
CA VAL A 13 -72.34 44.33 -31.09
C VAL A 13 -73.04 43.60 -32.24
N VAL A 14 -72.97 42.27 -32.31
CA VAL A 14 -73.53 41.46 -33.41
C VAL A 14 -74.75 40.63 -32.96
N GLY A 15 -75.14 40.70 -31.68
CA GLY A 15 -76.31 40.00 -31.15
C GLY A 15 -77.60 40.46 -31.83
N ALA A 16 -78.22 39.54 -32.57
CA ALA A 16 -79.43 39.71 -33.39
C ALA A 16 -80.64 40.33 -32.64
N THR A 17 -80.60 40.42 -31.31
CA THR A 17 -81.65 41.01 -30.49
C THR A 17 -81.81 42.51 -30.75
N GLY A 18 -80.74 43.28 -30.88
CA GLY A 18 -80.87 44.73 -31.12
C GLY A 18 -81.52 45.08 -32.46
N ALA A 19 -81.23 44.29 -33.50
CA ALA A 19 -81.72 44.54 -34.86
C ALA A 19 -83.19 44.17 -35.03
N TYR A 20 -83.60 42.99 -34.53
CA TYR A 20 -84.95 42.48 -34.79
C TYR A 20 -85.95 42.78 -33.68
N THR A 21 -85.53 43.01 -32.42
CA THR A 21 -86.47 43.35 -31.33
C THR A 21 -87.25 44.62 -31.65
N ARG A 22 -86.60 45.64 -32.22
CA ARG A 22 -87.28 46.87 -32.65
C ARG A 22 -88.35 46.60 -33.71
N ASP A 23 -88.06 45.72 -34.67
CA ASP A 23 -88.99 45.39 -35.75
C ASP A 23 -90.18 44.56 -35.23
N PHE A 24 -89.95 43.65 -34.27
CA PHE A 24 -91.01 42.89 -33.57
C PHE A 24 -91.93 43.79 -32.73
N GLU A 25 -91.36 44.74 -31.98
CA GLU A 25 -92.11 45.73 -31.21
C GLU A 25 -92.96 46.63 -32.12
N GLU A 26 -92.39 47.08 -33.25
CA GLU A 26 -93.10 47.91 -34.22
C GLU A 26 -94.26 47.15 -34.88
N MET A 27 -94.07 45.89 -35.27
CA MET A 27 -95.12 45.05 -35.84
C MET A 27 -96.24 44.78 -34.83
N THR A 28 -95.90 44.49 -33.57
CA THR A 28 -96.89 44.27 -32.49
C THR A 28 -97.75 45.51 -32.29
N LYS A 29 -97.12 46.69 -32.25
CA LYS A 29 -97.80 47.98 -32.09
C LYS A 29 -98.72 48.28 -33.28
N LYS A 30 -98.29 47.98 -34.50
CA LYS A 30 -99.13 48.13 -35.71
C LYS A 30 -100.35 47.20 -35.66
N LEU A 31 -100.18 45.94 -35.29
CA LEU A 31 -101.27 44.98 -35.15
C LEU A 31 -102.29 45.42 -34.08
N GLN A 32 -101.81 45.92 -32.94
CA GLN A 32 -102.66 46.44 -31.86
C GLN A 32 -103.46 47.68 -32.30
N ASN A 33 -102.85 48.58 -33.08
CA ASN A 33 -103.55 49.74 -33.65
C ASN A 33 -104.68 49.33 -34.62
N VAL A 34 -104.44 48.30 -35.44
CA VAL A 34 -105.45 47.76 -36.37
C VAL A 34 -106.57 47.09 -35.59
N GLU A 35 -106.26 46.32 -34.55
CA GLU A 35 -107.24 45.70 -33.65
C GLU A 35 -108.19 46.73 -33.01
N ASN A 36 -107.61 47.78 -32.41
CA ASN A 36 -108.36 48.88 -31.78
C ASN A 36 -109.25 49.62 -32.79
N SER A 37 -108.74 49.85 -34.01
CA SER A 37 -109.49 50.50 -35.08
C SER A 37 -110.69 49.65 -35.52
N LEU A 38 -110.53 48.34 -35.61
CA LEU A 38 -111.60 47.41 -35.99
C LEU A 38 -112.67 47.27 -34.91
N GLN A 39 -112.30 47.29 -33.63
CA GLN A 39 -113.26 47.31 -32.52
C GLN A 39 -114.14 48.57 -32.52
N SER A 40 -113.63 49.70 -33.02
CA SER A 40 -114.36 50.97 -33.08
C SER A 40 -115.37 51.09 -34.25
N ALA A 41 -115.25 50.25 -35.29
CA ALA A 41 -116.08 50.30 -36.49
C ALA A 41 -117.36 49.44 -36.37
N LYS A 42 -118.53 50.06 -36.12
CA LYS A 42 -119.86 49.40 -36.02
C LYS A 42 -120.48 49.02 -37.39
N LEU A 43 -119.81 48.20 -38.22
CA LEU A 43 -120.39 47.69 -39.49
C LEU A 43 -119.99 46.21 -39.72
N GLY A 44 -120.97 45.34 -40.01
CA GLY A 44 -120.77 43.94 -40.42
C GLY A 44 -120.28 42.99 -39.31
N GLN A 45 -121.20 42.45 -38.49
CA GLN A 45 -120.89 41.65 -37.29
C GLN A 45 -120.08 40.36 -37.51
N SER A 46 -119.97 39.84 -38.74
CA SER A 46 -119.23 38.61 -39.06
C SER A 46 -117.80 38.87 -39.54
N THR A 47 -117.60 39.77 -40.52
CA THR A 47 -116.28 40.04 -41.12
C THR A 47 -115.30 40.70 -40.14
N VAL A 48 -115.77 41.59 -39.27
CA VAL A 48 -114.92 42.22 -38.24
C VAL A 48 -114.42 41.19 -37.22
N LYS A 49 -115.24 40.19 -36.87
CA LYS A 49 -114.83 39.11 -35.95
C LYS A 49 -113.74 38.23 -36.55
N GLU A 50 -113.84 37.90 -37.84
CA GLU A 50 -112.84 37.10 -38.54
C GLU A 50 -111.48 37.82 -38.65
N LEU A 51 -111.51 39.13 -38.91
CA LEU A 51 -110.28 39.93 -38.98
C LEU A 51 -109.62 40.10 -37.60
N LEU A 52 -110.40 40.32 -36.54
CA LEU A 52 -109.89 40.33 -35.17
C LEU A 52 -109.27 38.98 -34.78
N PHE A 53 -109.90 37.87 -35.16
CA PHE A 53 -109.35 36.53 -34.96
C PHE A 53 -108.01 36.34 -35.69
N ASN A 54 -107.91 36.80 -36.93
CA ASN A 54 -106.67 36.73 -37.70
C ASN A 54 -105.56 37.62 -37.13
N ILE A 55 -105.89 38.80 -36.60
CA ILE A 55 -104.93 39.70 -35.93
C ILE A 55 -104.40 39.06 -34.65
N SER A 56 -105.27 38.49 -33.82
CA SER A 56 -104.87 37.77 -32.61
C SER A 56 -103.97 36.58 -32.96
N LYS A 57 -104.30 35.82 -34.00
CA LYS A 57 -103.46 34.73 -34.51
C LYS A 57 -102.08 35.22 -34.99
N LEU A 58 -102.02 36.37 -35.66
CA LEU A 58 -100.75 36.98 -36.10
C LEU A 58 -99.92 37.47 -34.91
N GLN A 59 -100.54 38.06 -33.88
CA GLN A 59 -99.87 38.46 -32.64
C GLN A 59 -99.28 37.23 -31.93
N ASP A 60 -100.02 36.12 -31.85
CA ASP A 60 -99.54 34.86 -31.26
C ASP A 60 -98.36 34.28 -32.06
N GLN A 61 -98.45 34.30 -33.39
CA GLN A 61 -97.36 33.85 -34.26
C GLN A 61 -96.11 34.73 -34.14
N LEU A 62 -96.30 36.05 -34.00
CA LEU A 62 -95.23 37.03 -33.84
C LEU A 62 -94.50 36.85 -32.50
N SER A 63 -95.26 36.70 -31.41
CA SER A 63 -94.74 36.38 -30.08
C SER A 63 -93.99 35.04 -30.06
N GLY A 64 -94.53 34.03 -30.76
CA GLY A 64 -93.86 32.74 -30.93
C GLY A 64 -92.54 32.85 -31.71
N ALA A 65 -92.47 33.70 -32.72
CA ALA A 65 -91.26 33.96 -33.50
C ALA A 65 -90.21 34.72 -32.68
N GLU A 66 -90.63 35.75 -31.93
CA GLU A 66 -89.75 36.52 -31.04
C GLU A 66 -89.08 35.62 -30.00
N LYS A 67 -89.86 34.73 -29.36
CA LYS A 67 -89.33 33.76 -28.41
C LYS A 67 -88.28 32.84 -29.05
N LYS A 68 -88.55 32.31 -30.24
CA LYS A 68 -87.60 31.44 -30.96
C LYS A 68 -86.29 32.16 -31.28
N VAL A 69 -86.35 33.43 -31.72
CA VAL A 69 -85.15 34.23 -32.01
C VAL A 69 -84.33 34.45 -30.74
N LYS A 70 -84.99 34.75 -29.62
CA LYS A 70 -84.34 34.89 -28.32
C LYS A 70 -83.65 33.59 -27.88
N ASP A 71 -84.35 32.46 -27.94
CA ASP A 71 -83.80 31.16 -27.58
C ASP A 71 -82.61 30.78 -28.48
N SER A 72 -82.68 31.05 -29.78
CA SER A 72 -81.56 30.85 -30.72
C SER A 72 -80.35 31.73 -30.39
N ASN A 73 -80.56 32.98 -30.00
CA ASN A 73 -79.50 33.90 -29.61
C ASN A 73 -78.80 33.46 -28.32
N ASP A 74 -79.56 33.04 -27.31
CA ASP A 74 -79.00 32.55 -26.05
C ASP A 74 -78.17 31.28 -26.29
N ASN A 75 -78.64 30.38 -27.15
CA ASN A 75 -77.88 29.22 -27.60
C ASN A 75 -76.58 29.62 -28.34
N LEU A 76 -76.64 30.61 -29.24
CA LEU A 76 -75.48 31.08 -29.99
C LEU A 76 -74.42 31.71 -29.07
N ASN A 77 -74.84 32.48 -28.06
CA ASN A 77 -73.96 33.05 -27.05
C ASN A 77 -73.29 31.96 -26.19
N ALA A 78 -74.06 30.93 -25.79
CA ALA A 78 -73.53 29.77 -25.07
C ALA A 78 -72.50 29.00 -25.91
N ILE A 79 -72.78 28.75 -27.19
CA ILE A 79 -71.85 28.09 -28.12
C ILE A 79 -70.59 28.93 -28.30
N THR A 80 -70.72 30.23 -28.52
CA THR A 80 -69.57 31.13 -28.75
C THR A 80 -68.66 31.19 -27.51
N SER A 81 -69.26 31.22 -26.32
CA SER A 81 -68.50 31.15 -25.05
C SER A 81 -67.74 29.83 -24.92
N LYS A 82 -68.36 28.70 -25.28
CA LYS A 82 -67.71 27.38 -25.30
C LYS A 82 -66.56 27.32 -26.31
N ILE A 83 -66.72 27.89 -27.51
CA ILE A 83 -65.65 27.98 -28.52
C ILE A 83 -64.47 28.80 -27.99
N SER A 84 -64.75 29.96 -27.38
CA SER A 84 -63.69 30.79 -26.80
C SER A 84 -62.93 30.07 -25.68
N LEU A 85 -63.63 29.33 -24.82
CA LEU A 85 -63.00 28.51 -23.77
C LEU A 85 -62.18 27.36 -24.38
N GLY A 86 -62.71 26.73 -25.43
CA GLY A 86 -62.01 25.68 -26.18
C GLY A 86 -60.69 26.17 -26.77
N ASN A 87 -60.68 27.36 -27.38
CA ASN A 87 -59.46 27.95 -27.95
C ASN A 87 -58.41 28.25 -26.87
N VAL A 88 -58.80 28.83 -25.73
CA VAL A 88 -57.87 29.09 -24.62
C VAL A 88 -57.30 27.77 -24.06
N THR A 89 -58.13 26.74 -23.96
CA THR A 89 -57.69 25.41 -23.50
C THR A 89 -56.74 24.77 -24.51
N LEU A 90 -57.00 24.93 -25.80
CA LEU A 90 -56.14 24.46 -26.88
C LEU A 90 -54.77 25.15 -26.84
N ASP A 91 -54.73 26.48 -26.69
CA ASP A 91 -53.48 27.24 -26.57
C ASP A 91 -52.65 26.76 -25.37
N ALA A 92 -53.29 26.54 -24.22
CA ALA A 92 -52.63 25.99 -23.03
C ALA A 92 -52.06 24.58 -23.26
N LEU A 93 -52.80 23.74 -24.00
CA LEU A 93 -52.35 22.40 -24.37
C LEU A 93 -51.14 22.46 -25.31
N THR A 94 -51.16 23.35 -26.31
CA THR A 94 -50.05 23.57 -27.23
C THR A 94 -48.78 24.01 -26.50
N LEU A 95 -48.90 24.93 -25.53
CA LEU A 95 -47.76 25.33 -24.68
C LEU A 95 -47.21 24.14 -23.86
N SER A 96 -48.11 23.31 -23.32
CA SER A 96 -47.72 22.12 -22.54
C SER A 96 -46.99 21.09 -23.41
N ILE A 97 -47.45 20.87 -24.65
CA ILE A 97 -46.79 19.98 -25.62
C ILE A 97 -45.40 20.49 -25.98
N ASN A 98 -45.24 21.80 -26.22
CA ASN A 98 -43.94 22.38 -26.53
C ASN A 98 -42.95 22.27 -25.35
N SER A 99 -43.44 22.46 -24.12
CA SER A 99 -42.64 22.25 -22.91
C SER A 99 -42.23 20.77 -22.77
N LEU A 100 -43.16 19.85 -22.97
CA LEU A 100 -42.88 18.41 -22.91
C LEU A 100 -41.85 18.00 -23.95
N LYS A 101 -41.99 18.46 -25.21
CA LYS A 101 -41.05 18.21 -26.30
C LYS A 101 -39.63 18.66 -25.94
N THR A 102 -39.50 19.85 -25.33
CA THR A 102 -38.21 20.38 -24.89
C THR A 102 -37.59 19.49 -23.81
N LYS A 103 -38.36 19.14 -22.78
CA LYS A 103 -37.90 18.25 -21.69
C LYS A 103 -37.48 16.87 -22.20
N THR A 104 -38.19 16.31 -23.17
CA THR A 104 -37.82 15.03 -23.79
C THR A 104 -36.49 15.13 -24.54
N PHE A 105 -36.25 16.25 -25.22
CA PHE A 105 -34.99 16.50 -25.92
C PHE A 105 -33.81 16.63 -24.93
N ASP A 106 -34.00 17.38 -23.85
CA ASP A 106 -33.00 17.53 -22.79
C ASP A 106 -32.70 16.20 -22.10
N LEU A 107 -33.72 15.38 -21.85
CA LEU A 107 -33.55 14.05 -21.28
C LEU A 107 -32.72 13.15 -22.18
N GLY A 108 -32.98 13.16 -23.50
CA GLY A 108 -32.19 12.40 -24.48
C GLY A 108 -30.72 12.80 -24.47
N ASN A 109 -30.43 14.11 -24.53
CA ASN A 109 -29.06 14.63 -24.51
C ASN A 109 -28.31 14.26 -23.21
N ASN A 110 -28.99 14.35 -22.05
CA ASN A 110 -28.40 14.00 -20.78
C ASN A 110 -28.13 12.48 -20.66
N ALA A 111 -29.02 11.64 -21.20
CA ALA A 111 -28.82 10.20 -21.24
C ALA A 111 -27.60 9.82 -22.09
N THR A 112 -27.42 10.45 -23.26
CA THR A 112 -26.23 10.24 -24.11
C THR A 112 -24.95 10.63 -23.40
N LYS A 113 -24.90 11.82 -22.77
CA LYS A 113 -23.73 12.27 -21.99
C LYS A 113 -23.39 11.30 -20.86
N LEU A 114 -24.39 10.79 -20.14
CA LEU A 114 -24.18 9.83 -19.07
C LEU A 114 -23.58 8.52 -19.59
N GLN A 115 -24.04 8.04 -20.76
CA GLN A 115 -23.52 6.84 -21.40
C GLN A 115 -22.07 7.03 -21.88
N GLU A 116 -21.76 8.17 -22.51
CA GLU A 116 -20.41 8.51 -22.97
C GLU A 116 -19.41 8.61 -21.81
N ALA A 117 -19.79 9.28 -20.71
CA ALA A 117 -18.95 9.40 -19.53
C ALA A 117 -18.65 8.04 -18.88
N ASN A 118 -19.62 7.12 -18.86
CA ASN A 118 -19.42 5.76 -18.36
C ASN A 118 -18.46 4.96 -19.24
N LEU A 119 -18.56 5.09 -20.58
CA LEU A 119 -17.65 4.45 -21.51
C LEU A 119 -16.20 4.95 -21.34
N GLU A 120 -16.01 6.26 -21.20
CA GLU A 120 -14.68 6.85 -20.99
C GLU A 120 -14.07 6.43 -19.65
N GLY A 121 -14.87 6.47 -18.57
CA GLY A 121 -14.46 5.98 -17.25
C GLY A 121 -14.09 4.50 -17.26
N ALA A 122 -14.92 3.65 -17.88
CA ALA A 122 -14.66 2.22 -18.01
C ALA A 122 -13.39 1.94 -18.84
N LEU A 123 -13.17 2.69 -19.92
CA LEU A 123 -11.95 2.58 -20.73
C LEU A 123 -10.71 2.98 -19.92
N ASN A 124 -10.80 4.04 -19.12
CA ASN A 124 -9.69 4.47 -18.28
C ASN A 124 -9.34 3.42 -17.20
N LEU A 125 -10.35 2.87 -16.52
CA LEU A 125 -10.18 1.76 -15.57
C LEU A 125 -9.55 0.53 -16.23
N THR A 126 -9.97 0.21 -17.46
CA THR A 126 -9.40 -0.91 -18.23
C THR A 126 -7.93 -0.69 -18.59
N ARG A 127 -7.56 0.55 -18.95
CA ARG A 127 -6.16 0.93 -19.23
C ARG A 127 -5.29 0.84 -17.99
N GLU A 128 -5.77 1.35 -16.85
CA GLU A 128 -5.07 1.25 -15.56
C GLU A 128 -4.92 -0.21 -15.11
N ALA A 129 -5.96 -1.03 -15.27
CA ALA A 129 -5.89 -2.46 -14.99
C ALA A 129 -4.86 -3.17 -15.87
N LYS A 130 -4.80 -2.85 -17.18
CA LYS A 130 -3.77 -3.36 -18.09
C LYS A 130 -2.37 -2.98 -17.64
N GLN A 131 -2.13 -1.72 -17.28
CA GLN A 131 -0.82 -1.27 -16.79
C GLN A 131 -0.40 -2.00 -15.51
N ARG A 132 -1.33 -2.16 -14.55
CA ARG A 132 -1.07 -2.91 -13.32
C ARG A 132 -0.75 -4.38 -13.62
N ALA A 133 -1.47 -5.01 -14.54
CA ALA A 133 -1.23 -6.39 -14.94
C ALA A 133 0.15 -6.56 -15.61
N LEU A 134 0.55 -5.64 -16.49
CA LEU A 134 1.87 -5.67 -17.12
C LEU A 134 2.99 -5.52 -16.09
N LYS A 135 2.87 -4.59 -15.14
CA LYS A 135 3.86 -4.43 -14.07
C LYS A 135 3.97 -5.68 -13.20
N ALA A 136 2.83 -6.26 -12.81
CA ALA A 136 2.83 -7.49 -12.03
C ALA A 136 3.47 -8.68 -12.77
N ALA A 137 3.32 -8.75 -14.10
CA ALA A 137 3.98 -9.77 -14.92
C ALA A 137 5.50 -9.57 -14.98
N ASP A 138 5.96 -8.33 -15.15
CA ASP A 138 7.38 -7.97 -15.15
C ASP A 138 8.04 -8.25 -13.79
N ASP A 139 7.37 -7.88 -12.69
CA ASP A 139 7.81 -8.19 -11.33
C ASP A 139 7.92 -9.71 -11.12
N ALA A 140 6.96 -10.50 -11.62
CA ALA A 140 6.99 -11.96 -11.52
C ALA A 140 8.15 -12.59 -12.31
N GLU A 141 8.44 -12.09 -13.52
CA GLU A 141 9.57 -12.55 -14.34
C GLU A 141 10.92 -12.23 -13.69
N SER A 142 11.03 -11.04 -13.09
CA SER A 142 12.21 -10.63 -12.31
C SER A 142 12.44 -11.56 -11.10
N VAL A 143 11.39 -11.87 -10.34
CA VAL A 143 11.46 -12.81 -9.21
C VAL A 143 11.89 -14.20 -9.68
N GLN A 144 11.39 -14.68 -10.82
CA GLN A 144 11.78 -15.98 -11.37
C GLN A 144 13.29 -16.06 -11.68
N THR A 145 13.86 -14.96 -12.16
CA THR A 145 15.32 -14.84 -12.40
C THR A 145 16.11 -14.90 -11.10
N ILE A 146 15.65 -14.20 -10.05
CA ILE A 146 16.28 -14.23 -8.72
C ILE A 146 16.25 -15.65 -8.13
N ILE A 147 15.11 -16.35 -8.24
CA ILE A 147 14.97 -17.73 -7.77
C ILE A 147 15.95 -18.64 -8.51
N SER A 148 16.04 -18.53 -9.84
CA SER A 148 16.97 -19.36 -10.63
C SER A 148 18.43 -19.12 -10.26
N ASN A 149 18.82 -17.86 -10.04
CA ASN A 149 20.17 -17.52 -9.60
C ASN A 149 20.45 -18.05 -8.19
N THR A 150 19.49 -17.94 -7.28
CA THR A 150 19.61 -18.47 -5.92
C THR A 150 19.78 -19.99 -5.92
N ASP A 151 18.99 -20.72 -6.70
CA ASP A 151 19.11 -22.19 -6.84
C ASP A 151 20.51 -22.60 -7.34
N ARG A 152 21.07 -21.85 -8.30
CA ARG A 152 22.44 -22.07 -8.77
C ARG A 152 23.48 -21.84 -7.67
N GLN A 153 23.32 -20.78 -6.86
CA GLN A 153 24.24 -20.50 -5.77
C GLN A 153 24.18 -21.55 -4.66
N ILE A 154 22.98 -22.04 -4.32
CA ILE A 154 22.80 -23.13 -3.35
C ILE A 154 23.53 -24.37 -3.84
N LYS A 155 23.29 -24.81 -5.08
CA LYS A 155 23.97 -26.00 -5.65
C LYS A 155 25.48 -25.86 -5.70
N ASN A 156 26.00 -24.68 -6.02
CA ASN A 156 27.44 -24.43 -6.00
C ASN A 156 28.00 -24.51 -4.58
N THR A 157 27.28 -23.97 -3.60
CA THR A 157 27.66 -24.00 -2.19
C THR A 157 27.63 -25.43 -1.66
N ASP A 158 26.58 -26.20 -1.96
CA ASP A 158 26.47 -27.62 -1.57
C ASP A 158 27.63 -28.43 -2.15
N ARG A 159 27.99 -28.21 -3.41
CA ARG A 159 29.13 -28.87 -4.03
C ARG A 159 30.46 -28.50 -3.38
N LEU A 160 30.65 -27.23 -3.01
CA LEU A 160 31.86 -26.80 -2.28
C LEU A 160 31.92 -27.44 -0.89
N ILE A 161 30.79 -27.53 -0.18
CA ILE A 161 30.69 -28.22 1.11
C ILE A 161 31.05 -29.70 0.94
N GLU A 162 30.46 -30.39 -0.04
CA GLU A 162 30.72 -31.81 -0.29
C GLU A 162 32.19 -32.08 -0.64
N MET A 163 32.80 -31.23 -1.48
CA MET A 163 34.23 -31.31 -1.83
C MET A 163 35.12 -31.10 -0.60
N GLN A 164 34.77 -30.15 0.27
CA GLN A 164 35.58 -29.81 1.44
C GLN A 164 35.37 -30.78 2.62
N TYR A 165 34.20 -31.42 2.71
CA TYR A 165 33.82 -32.28 3.82
C TYR A 165 34.82 -33.41 4.07
N ASN A 166 35.21 -34.11 3.00
CA ASN A 166 36.18 -35.21 3.10
C ASN A 166 37.57 -34.69 3.50
N SER A 167 38.01 -33.56 2.96
CA SER A 167 39.30 -32.95 3.32
C SER A 167 39.32 -32.50 4.78
N PHE A 168 38.23 -31.91 5.26
CA PHE A 168 38.08 -31.49 6.65
C PHE A 168 38.14 -32.70 7.60
N ASN A 169 37.36 -33.75 7.33
CA ASN A 169 37.36 -34.96 8.16
C ASN A 169 38.72 -35.67 8.16
N ASN A 170 39.39 -35.74 7.02
CA ASN A 170 40.73 -36.31 6.93
C ASN A 170 41.73 -35.50 7.74
N THR A 171 41.71 -34.16 7.61
CA THR A 171 42.60 -33.26 8.35
C THR A 171 42.35 -33.35 9.85
N GLN A 172 41.09 -33.40 10.27
CA GLN A 172 40.73 -33.58 11.67
C GLN A 172 41.27 -34.92 12.21
N SER A 173 41.03 -36.02 11.49
CA SER A 173 41.54 -37.33 11.89
C SER A 173 43.07 -37.40 11.93
N GLU A 174 43.76 -36.75 10.99
CA GLU A 174 45.22 -36.64 11.00
C GLU A 174 45.72 -35.81 12.20
N ASN A 175 45.04 -34.73 12.55
CA ASN A 175 45.38 -33.92 13.71
C ASN A 175 45.18 -34.71 15.01
N ASP A 176 44.08 -35.44 15.14
CA ASP A 176 43.81 -36.27 16.32
C ASP A 176 44.90 -37.35 16.48
N LYS A 177 45.31 -38.01 15.38
CA LYS A 177 46.43 -38.98 15.40
C LYS A 177 47.75 -38.35 15.80
N LYS A 178 48.04 -37.12 15.34
CA LYS A 178 49.27 -36.41 15.73
C LYS A 178 49.24 -36.00 17.19
N LEU A 179 48.08 -35.62 17.72
CA LEU A 179 47.91 -35.33 19.14
C LEU A 179 48.14 -36.58 19.99
N ASP A 180 47.58 -37.72 19.58
CA ASP A 180 47.80 -39.00 20.25
C ASP A 180 49.28 -39.41 20.23
N ASP A 181 49.97 -39.27 19.08
CA ASP A 181 51.40 -39.54 18.96
C ASP A 181 52.25 -38.63 19.85
N LEU A 182 51.96 -37.32 19.86
CA LEU A 182 52.64 -36.37 20.75
C LEU A 182 52.38 -36.68 22.22
N GLN A 183 51.16 -37.08 22.58
CA GLN A 183 50.85 -37.48 23.95
C GLN A 183 51.59 -38.76 24.34
N GLN A 184 51.69 -39.74 23.44
CA GLN A 184 52.47 -40.94 23.67
C GLN A 184 53.96 -40.63 23.84
N GLN A 185 54.53 -39.79 22.97
CA GLN A 185 55.93 -39.35 23.08
C GLN A 185 56.19 -38.60 24.39
N LEU A 186 55.26 -37.73 24.81
CA LEU A 186 55.36 -37.02 26.08
C LEU A 186 55.34 -37.99 27.26
N SER A 187 54.37 -38.92 27.31
CA SER A 187 54.31 -39.92 28.37
C SER A 187 55.54 -40.83 28.39
N GLN A 188 56.11 -41.16 27.23
CA GLN A 188 57.34 -41.94 27.15
C GLN A 188 58.53 -41.13 27.69
N LEU A 189 58.63 -39.84 27.36
CA LEU A 189 59.66 -38.96 27.90
C LEU A 189 59.52 -38.82 29.42
N GLU A 190 58.32 -38.52 29.91
CA GLU A 190 58.00 -38.42 31.34
C GLU A 190 58.40 -39.70 32.08
N SER A 191 58.12 -40.88 31.52
CA SER A 191 58.52 -42.16 32.13
C SER A 191 60.03 -42.38 32.22
N GLN A 192 60.83 -41.67 31.42
CA GLN A 192 62.29 -41.78 31.41
C GLN A 192 62.98 -40.73 32.29
N LEU A 193 62.28 -39.65 32.66
CA LEU A 193 62.82 -38.59 33.51
C LEU A 193 63.33 -39.08 34.88
N PRO A 194 62.65 -39.98 35.62
CA PRO A 194 63.15 -40.46 36.90
C PRO A 194 64.53 -41.09 36.79
N MET A 195 64.69 -41.97 35.79
CA MET A 195 65.94 -42.68 35.53
C MET A 195 67.06 -41.73 35.09
N ILE A 196 66.74 -40.66 34.35
CA ILE A 196 67.72 -39.63 33.98
C ILE A 196 68.11 -38.82 35.22
N ASN A 197 67.14 -38.43 36.06
CA ASN A 197 67.39 -37.73 37.31
C ASN A 197 68.23 -38.58 38.28
N GLU A 198 68.03 -39.89 38.32
CA GLU A 198 68.85 -40.81 39.11
C GLU A 198 70.31 -40.76 38.66
N LYS A 199 70.56 -40.89 37.36
CA LYS A 199 71.92 -40.89 36.81
C LYS A 199 72.61 -39.53 36.93
N MET A 200 71.88 -38.45 36.69
CA MET A 200 72.46 -37.10 36.65
C MET A 200 72.52 -36.45 38.02
N CYS A 201 71.42 -36.48 38.77
CA CYS A 201 71.25 -35.80 40.04
C CYS A 201 71.46 -36.71 41.25
N GLY A 202 71.35 -38.04 41.10
CA GLY A 202 71.68 -39.02 42.14
C GLY A 202 70.47 -39.65 42.85
N GLN A 203 69.24 -39.33 42.44
CA GLN A 203 68.02 -39.91 43.00
C GLN A 203 66.96 -40.16 41.91
N ASP A 204 66.32 -41.32 41.97
CA ASP A 204 65.19 -41.69 41.11
C ASP A 204 63.91 -41.00 41.60
N SER A 205 63.65 -39.79 41.09
CA SER A 205 62.46 -39.00 41.45
C SER A 205 62.07 -38.06 40.31
N ASP A 206 60.76 -37.89 40.14
CA ASP A 206 60.14 -36.89 39.27
C ASP A 206 59.78 -35.60 40.00
N THR A 207 59.95 -35.55 41.32
CA THR A 207 59.70 -34.36 42.12
C THR A 207 61.00 -33.60 42.40
N CYS A 208 60.86 -32.30 42.66
CA CYS A 208 61.99 -31.42 42.98
C CYS A 208 62.53 -31.63 44.40
N ASP A 209 62.96 -32.85 44.69
CA ASP A 209 63.40 -33.31 46.00
C ASP A 209 64.76 -32.71 46.39
N ILE A 210 65.42 -33.32 47.39
CA ILE A 210 66.72 -32.88 47.92
C ILE A 210 67.74 -32.77 46.79
N CYS A 211 67.82 -33.78 45.92
CA CYS A 211 68.74 -33.84 44.79
C CYS A 211 68.28 -33.09 43.55
N GLY A 212 67.04 -32.58 43.51
CA GLY A 212 66.49 -31.91 42.33
C GLY A 212 66.29 -32.82 41.12
N GLY A 213 66.21 -32.24 39.93
CA GLY A 213 65.85 -32.95 38.70
C GLY A 213 65.59 -32.01 37.52
N ALA A 214 65.27 -32.59 36.37
CA ALA A 214 64.89 -31.86 35.17
C ALA A 214 63.71 -30.90 35.47
N GLY A 215 63.89 -29.60 35.18
CA GLY A 215 62.86 -28.57 35.44
C GLY A 215 62.86 -27.96 36.85
N CYS A 216 63.65 -28.50 37.78
CA CYS A 216 63.66 -28.03 39.19
C CYS A 216 64.62 -26.87 39.47
N GLY A 217 65.44 -26.46 38.50
CA GLY A 217 66.43 -25.38 38.65
C GLY A 217 67.65 -25.73 39.53
N LYS A 218 67.68 -26.92 40.12
CA LYS A 218 68.81 -27.51 40.87
C LYS A 218 68.91 -29.00 40.54
N CYS A 219 70.13 -29.54 40.53
CA CYS A 219 70.41 -30.96 40.32
C CYS A 219 71.73 -31.30 41.02
N GLY A 220 71.73 -32.33 41.87
CA GLY A 220 72.87 -32.73 42.69
C GLY A 220 72.93 -32.04 44.05
N GLY A 221 74.05 -32.24 44.75
CA GLY A 221 74.29 -31.70 46.10
C GLY A 221 75.00 -32.71 47.01
N ILE A 222 75.39 -32.27 48.20
CA ILE A 222 76.20 -33.08 49.15
C ILE A 222 75.51 -34.41 49.49
N SER A 223 74.17 -34.42 49.57
CA SER A 223 73.37 -35.62 49.87
C SER A 223 73.13 -36.54 48.66
N CYS A 224 73.71 -36.20 47.51
CA CYS A 224 73.39 -36.79 46.21
C CYS A 224 74.67 -37.22 45.49
N ASP A 225 75.51 -37.95 46.23
CA ASP A 225 76.86 -38.37 45.86
C ASP A 225 76.90 -39.33 44.68
N GLN A 226 75.80 -40.05 44.39
CA GLN A 226 75.71 -40.96 43.26
C GLN A 226 75.48 -40.24 41.92
N GLY A 227 75.00 -38.99 41.95
CA GLY A 227 74.72 -38.20 40.76
C GLY A 227 75.98 -37.80 39.99
N ALA A 228 75.91 -37.85 38.66
CA ALA A 228 77.01 -37.44 37.79
C ALA A 228 77.42 -35.97 38.01
N ILE A 229 76.46 -35.06 38.25
CA ILE A 229 76.76 -33.64 38.50
C ILE A 229 77.56 -33.47 39.79
N THR A 230 77.09 -34.04 40.91
CA THR A 230 77.80 -33.96 42.19
C THR A 230 79.21 -34.54 42.09
N LYS A 231 79.38 -35.68 41.40
CA LYS A 231 80.71 -36.29 41.17
C LYS A 231 81.62 -35.36 40.37
N ALA A 232 81.11 -34.71 39.33
CA ALA A 232 81.87 -33.75 38.53
C ALA A 232 82.27 -32.52 39.34
N GLU A 233 81.36 -31.98 40.15
CA GLU A 233 81.64 -30.84 41.04
C GLU A 233 82.68 -31.18 42.11
N GLN A 234 82.56 -32.36 42.74
CA GLN A 234 83.55 -32.86 43.71
C GLN A 234 84.92 -33.06 43.06
N ALA A 235 84.96 -33.62 41.85
CA ALA A 235 86.21 -33.79 41.10
C ALA A 235 86.85 -32.44 40.74
N LEU A 236 86.05 -31.45 40.35
CA LEU A 236 86.52 -30.09 40.06
C LEU A 236 87.05 -29.40 41.32
N ASP A 237 86.32 -29.46 42.43
CA ASP A 237 86.77 -28.91 43.72
C ASP A 237 88.07 -29.58 44.20
N PHE A 238 88.16 -30.91 44.07
CA PHE A 238 89.37 -31.66 44.39
C PHE A 238 90.54 -31.25 43.50
N ALA A 239 90.33 -31.09 42.18
CA ALA A 239 91.34 -30.63 41.25
C ALA A 239 91.83 -29.21 41.60
N ASN A 240 90.91 -28.27 41.87
CA ASN A 240 91.24 -26.89 42.25
C ASN A 240 92.01 -26.82 43.57
N LYS A 241 91.59 -27.59 44.58
CA LYS A 241 92.32 -27.69 45.86
C LYS A 241 93.71 -28.27 45.68
N THR A 242 93.82 -29.29 44.83
CA THR A 242 95.10 -29.91 44.51
C THR A 242 96.01 -28.93 43.77
N GLU A 243 95.49 -28.19 42.77
CA GLU A 243 96.24 -27.15 42.07
C GLU A 243 96.73 -26.06 43.03
N HIS A 244 95.87 -25.60 43.94
CA HIS A 244 96.25 -24.59 44.93
C HIS A 244 97.37 -25.08 45.86
N ARG A 245 97.25 -26.31 46.37
CA ARG A 245 98.29 -26.94 47.20
C ARG A 245 99.59 -27.15 46.44
N ILE A 246 99.54 -27.52 45.16
CA ILE A 246 100.73 -27.65 44.31
C ILE A 246 101.43 -26.29 44.18
N LYS A 247 100.69 -25.21 43.88
CA LYS A 247 101.26 -23.85 43.79
C LYS A 247 101.89 -23.38 45.10
N GLU A 248 101.26 -23.65 46.24
CA GLU A 248 101.79 -23.29 47.56
C GLU A 248 103.11 -24.04 47.86
N HIS A 249 103.14 -25.35 47.58
CA HIS A 249 104.35 -26.15 47.72
C HIS A 249 105.44 -25.74 46.73
N GLU A 250 105.10 -25.35 45.51
CA GLU A 250 106.03 -24.82 44.51
C GLU A 250 106.68 -23.52 44.98
N LEU A 251 105.89 -22.55 45.47
CA LEU A 251 106.41 -21.30 46.05
C LEU A 251 107.34 -21.55 47.25
N THR A 252 106.94 -22.44 48.15
CA THR A 252 107.77 -22.81 49.31
C THR A 252 109.08 -23.46 48.87
N ALA A 253 109.04 -24.33 47.84
CA ALA A 253 110.23 -24.96 47.29
C ALA A 253 111.16 -23.95 46.60
N GLU A 254 110.61 -22.96 45.88
CA GLU A 254 111.39 -21.86 45.31
C GLU A 254 112.07 -21.01 46.38
N GLU A 255 111.37 -20.68 47.47
CA GLU A 255 111.94 -19.93 48.60
C GLU A 255 113.09 -20.69 49.26
N ILE A 256 112.90 -21.97 49.54
CA ILE A 256 113.96 -22.84 50.08
C ILE A 256 115.13 -22.91 49.10
N PHE A 257 114.87 -23.08 47.79
CA PHE A 257 115.91 -23.12 46.77
C PHE A 257 116.71 -21.81 46.70
N ARG A 258 116.04 -20.65 46.78
CA ARG A 258 116.69 -19.34 46.85
C ARG A 258 117.54 -19.21 48.12
N SER A 259 117.00 -19.59 49.27
CA SER A 259 117.73 -19.57 50.55
C SER A 259 118.99 -20.44 50.51
N VAL A 260 118.88 -21.68 50.04
CA VAL A 260 120.03 -22.59 49.86
C VAL A 260 121.05 -22.03 48.87
N SER A 261 120.59 -21.42 47.77
CA SER A 261 121.47 -20.80 46.78
C SER A 261 122.21 -19.58 47.34
N GLN A 262 121.54 -18.76 48.14
CA GLN A 262 122.14 -17.62 48.84
C GLN A 262 123.17 -18.08 49.86
N ILE A 263 122.82 -19.04 50.72
CA ILE A 263 123.75 -19.65 51.70
C ILE A 263 124.97 -20.22 50.98
N LYS A 264 124.77 -20.87 49.83
CA LYS A 264 125.87 -21.38 49.00
C LYS A 264 126.77 -20.23 48.54
N GLN A 265 126.22 -19.16 47.96
CA GLN A 265 126.99 -17.99 47.51
C GLN A 265 127.75 -17.33 48.66
N ASP A 266 127.09 -17.07 49.78
CA ASP A 266 127.69 -16.46 50.98
C ASP A 266 128.82 -17.35 51.54
N THR A 267 128.63 -18.68 51.58
CA THR A 267 129.67 -19.64 51.99
C THR A 267 130.85 -19.65 51.02
N THR A 268 130.62 -19.40 49.74
CA THR A 268 131.69 -19.31 48.74
C THR A 268 132.44 -17.99 48.87
N ALA A 269 131.75 -16.88 49.17
CA ALA A 269 132.33 -15.56 49.38
C ALA A 269 133.16 -15.46 50.68
N VAL A 270 132.79 -16.18 51.74
CA VAL A 270 133.57 -16.28 52.99
C VAL A 270 134.85 -17.14 52.82
N ARG A 271 134.95 -17.92 51.74
CA ARG A 271 136.12 -18.76 51.40
C ARG A 271 137.12 -18.07 50.45
N SER A 272 136.81 -16.87 49.97
CA SER A 272 137.70 -15.98 49.19
C SER A 272 138.27 -14.88 50.05
#